data_AF-A0AAD8TQ99-F1
#
_entry.id   AF-A0AAD8TQ99-F1
#
_cell.length_a   1.000
_cell.length_b   1.000
_cell.length_c   1.000
_cell.angle_alpha   90.00
_cell.angle_beta   90.00
_cell.angle_gamma   90.00
#
_symmetry.space_group_name_H-M   'P 1'
#
loop_
_entity.id
_entity.type
_entity.pdbx_description
1 polymer ?
#
loop_
_entity_poly.entity_id
_entity_poly.type
_entity_poly.pdbx_seq_one_letter_code
_entity_poly.pdbx_strand_id
1 'polypeptide(L)'
;MSISPESPWRGAAAFFRQPVNRSDELAAQSLIEAIYNYNVRCSISSNLPAIEYRSSDGEIDIMRHVFRWDKAPYKFVFQNGFEARRQDKDAPDETYFNLEHYVTTGGRPIDTRRDTTHAYVSTTISSSWYPSVNPGSVDLLYRYEIYAPGGIWVSQTLGNRYSYSAQDEVAFPAGIATQYIRSAQIFELTNASKHTERRRVNTILYRNKNFNPNSHPERRLRIQSPVCHYMDENNQRKKLVIQEVPERHLSVDDANDEVNEYYTEGVTNVDNYIDSAFRSTRKNEAYIFIKEENVIINYGPATRDDKIISGLSEAMIFSGNLCARINFAPRTTRDRIIQGPKTIWQMFPFFKGTNFVNGIDAAFESTVASEAYLFKGSEYALIDYSKLILIKMCAITDEFKCFRNSDLFARDIGAALASHVSKDAYLFKDNNYILFNFTPRETNHYIIGGPKEIVPRNWLSLKGILPRKNKGVDICKFTQPNPVRDQDD
;
A
#
# COMPACT_ATOMS: atom_id res chain seq x y z
N MET A 1 -3.76 10.55 -20.70
CA MET A 1 -4.17 9.42 -19.85
C MET A 1 -2.98 8.50 -19.68
N SER A 2 -2.87 7.84 -18.52
CA SER A 2 -1.95 6.73 -18.30
C SER A 2 -2.48 5.45 -18.98
N ILE A 3 -1.64 4.42 -19.03
CA ILE A 3 -2.08 3.07 -19.41
C ILE A 3 -3.17 2.60 -18.41
N SER A 4 -4.26 2.06 -18.96
CA SER A 4 -5.44 1.62 -18.20
C SER A 4 -5.08 0.68 -17.04
N PRO A 5 -5.73 0.79 -15.86
CA PRO A 5 -5.59 -0.16 -14.74
C PRO A 5 -5.72 -1.63 -15.13
N GLU A 6 -6.61 -1.91 -16.09
CA GLU A 6 -6.92 -3.26 -16.57
C GLU A 6 -5.97 -3.74 -17.68
N SER A 7 -5.01 -2.92 -18.08
CA SER A 7 -4.06 -3.28 -19.13
C SER A 7 -2.99 -4.24 -18.61
N PRO A 8 -2.69 -5.35 -19.31
CA PRO A 8 -1.58 -6.25 -18.97
C PRO A 8 -0.21 -5.54 -18.95
N TRP A 9 -0.08 -4.43 -19.67
CA TRP A 9 1.18 -3.69 -19.82
C TRP A 9 1.35 -2.59 -18.77
N ARG A 10 0.39 -2.42 -17.83
CA ARG A 10 0.45 -1.38 -16.80
C ARG A 10 1.72 -1.48 -15.94
N GLY A 11 2.31 -2.66 -15.83
CA GLY A 11 3.59 -2.89 -15.16
C GLY A 11 4.73 -1.96 -15.59
N ALA A 12 4.73 -1.49 -16.85
CA ALA A 12 5.75 -0.59 -17.41
C ALA A 12 5.26 0.87 -17.56
N ALA A 13 4.06 1.20 -17.10
CA ALA A 13 3.43 2.50 -17.36
C ALA A 13 4.19 3.69 -16.75
N ALA A 14 4.97 3.47 -15.69
CA ALA A 14 5.71 4.53 -14.99
C ALA A 14 6.70 5.28 -15.89
N PHE A 15 7.27 4.63 -16.91
CA PHE A 15 8.28 5.24 -17.77
C PHE A 15 7.67 6.25 -18.76
N PHE A 16 6.42 6.04 -19.18
CA PHE A 16 5.80 6.82 -20.23
C PHE A 16 5.18 8.10 -19.68
N ARG A 17 5.58 9.24 -20.28
CA ARG A 17 5.01 10.55 -19.96
C ARG A 17 3.57 10.62 -20.44
N GLN A 18 2.74 11.31 -19.67
CA GLN A 18 1.35 11.48 -20.03
C GLN A 18 1.15 12.74 -20.89
N PRO A 19 0.16 12.75 -21.79
CA PRO A 19 -0.72 11.62 -22.14
C PRO A 19 0.00 10.55 -22.98
N VAL A 20 -0.22 9.27 -22.63
CA VAL A 20 0.31 8.12 -23.36
C VAL A 20 -0.40 8.01 -24.71
N ASN A 21 0.35 7.74 -25.77
CA ASN A 21 -0.19 7.49 -27.12
C ASN A 21 -0.04 6.00 -27.52
N ARG A 22 -0.56 5.63 -28.70
CA ARG A 22 -0.51 4.24 -29.18
C ARG A 22 0.92 3.69 -29.32
N SER A 23 1.89 4.52 -29.69
CA SER A 23 3.30 4.12 -29.78
C SER A 23 3.87 3.81 -28.40
N ASP A 24 3.51 4.61 -27.39
CA ASP A 24 3.93 4.39 -26.01
C ASP A 24 3.32 3.09 -25.45
N GLU A 25 2.04 2.81 -25.74
CA GLU A 25 1.39 1.55 -25.35
C GLU A 25 2.04 0.33 -26.00
N LEU A 26 2.39 0.42 -27.29
CA LEU A 26 3.12 -0.65 -27.99
C LEU A 26 4.52 -0.85 -27.40
N ALA A 27 5.23 0.23 -27.06
CA ALA A 27 6.52 0.15 -26.40
C ALA A 27 6.42 -0.48 -25.00
N ALA A 28 5.38 -0.14 -24.23
CA ALA A 28 5.09 -0.75 -22.94
C ALA A 28 4.80 -2.26 -23.08
N GLN A 29 4.00 -2.63 -24.09
CA GLN A 29 3.72 -4.03 -24.41
C GLN A 29 5.01 -4.78 -24.74
N SER A 30 5.83 -4.27 -25.67
CA SER A 30 7.10 -4.92 -26.06
C SER A 30 8.05 -5.09 -24.88
N LEU A 31 8.13 -4.08 -23.99
CA LEU A 31 8.98 -4.15 -22.80
C LEU A 31 8.50 -5.24 -21.83
N ILE A 32 7.20 -5.31 -21.57
CA ILE A 32 6.62 -6.31 -20.66
C ILE A 32 6.72 -7.72 -21.24
N GLU A 33 6.52 -7.89 -22.55
CA GLU A 33 6.71 -9.16 -23.23
C GLU A 33 8.18 -9.62 -23.18
N ALA A 34 9.15 -8.72 -23.39
CA ALA A 34 10.56 -9.04 -23.25
C ALA A 34 10.90 -9.53 -21.84
N ILE A 35 10.49 -8.77 -20.82
CA ILE A 35 10.68 -9.16 -19.41
C ILE A 35 10.05 -10.51 -19.13
N TYR A 36 8.82 -10.74 -19.58
CA TYR A 36 8.13 -12.02 -19.39
C TYR A 36 8.88 -13.17 -20.08
N ASN A 37 9.32 -12.97 -21.32
CA ASN A 37 10.04 -14.01 -22.08
C ASN A 37 11.33 -14.42 -21.37
N TYR A 38 12.17 -13.47 -20.95
CA TYR A 38 13.49 -13.78 -20.35
C TYR A 38 13.43 -14.25 -18.90
N ASN A 39 12.33 -14.00 -18.18
CA ASN A 39 12.19 -14.43 -16.79
C ASN A 39 11.31 -15.68 -16.61
N VAL A 40 10.31 -15.88 -17.48
CA VAL A 40 9.30 -16.94 -17.33
C VAL A 40 9.44 -18.04 -18.38
N ARG A 41 9.75 -17.70 -19.64
CA ARG A 41 9.80 -18.69 -20.73
C ARG A 41 11.20 -19.25 -20.98
N CYS A 42 12.20 -18.37 -21.00
CA CYS A 42 13.54 -18.64 -21.51
C CYS A 42 14.64 -18.31 -20.49
N SER A 43 14.36 -18.34 -19.18
CA SER A 43 15.36 -18.00 -18.15
C SER A 43 16.45 -19.07 -18.05
N ILE A 44 17.71 -18.64 -18.04
CA ILE A 44 18.88 -19.52 -17.88
C ILE A 44 19.06 -19.97 -16.41
N SER A 45 18.69 -19.12 -15.43
CA SER A 45 18.92 -19.40 -14.00
C SER A 45 17.82 -20.25 -13.37
N SER A 46 16.60 -20.16 -13.90
CA SER A 46 15.44 -21.04 -13.70
C SER A 46 14.17 -20.23 -13.94
N ASN A 47 13.22 -20.77 -14.72
CA ASN A 47 11.97 -20.08 -15.03
C ASN A 47 11.19 -19.69 -13.76
N LEU A 48 10.77 -18.44 -13.70
CA LEU A 48 9.79 -17.95 -12.73
C LEU A 48 8.39 -18.41 -13.14
N PRO A 49 7.48 -18.69 -12.19
CA PRO A 49 6.12 -19.11 -12.53
C PRO A 49 5.30 -17.99 -13.18
N ALA A 50 5.50 -16.76 -12.73
CA ALA A 50 4.85 -15.55 -13.23
C ALA A 50 5.63 -14.31 -12.75
N ILE A 51 5.35 -13.15 -13.35
CA ILE A 51 5.76 -11.85 -12.84
C ILE A 51 4.56 -11.22 -12.12
N GLU A 52 4.75 -10.87 -10.85
CA GLU A 52 3.72 -10.25 -10.01
C GLU A 52 3.94 -8.73 -9.97
N TYR A 53 2.95 -7.97 -10.45
CA TYR A 53 2.97 -6.50 -10.41
C TYR A 53 2.22 -5.98 -9.18
N ARG A 54 2.47 -4.72 -8.80
CA ARG A 54 1.62 -4.04 -7.83
C ARG A 54 0.19 -3.97 -8.35
N SER A 55 -0.77 -4.21 -7.46
CA SER A 55 -2.19 -4.17 -7.81
C SER A 55 -2.59 -2.79 -8.34
N SER A 56 -3.24 -2.75 -9.49
CA SER A 56 -3.81 -1.55 -10.10
C SER A 56 -5.27 -1.32 -9.71
N ASP A 57 -5.87 -2.19 -8.88
CA ASP A 57 -7.26 -2.07 -8.47
C ASP A 57 -7.50 -0.79 -7.67
N GLY A 58 -8.56 -0.08 -8.05
CA GLY A 58 -8.83 1.27 -7.56
C GLY A 58 -7.67 2.25 -7.77
N GLU A 59 -6.68 1.93 -8.62
CA GLU A 59 -5.41 2.64 -8.82
C GLU A 59 -4.51 2.71 -7.59
N ILE A 60 -4.53 1.65 -6.76
CA ILE A 60 -3.75 1.59 -5.53
C ILE A 60 -2.23 1.62 -5.77
N ASP A 61 -1.77 1.15 -6.93
CA ASP A 61 -0.38 1.24 -7.40
C ASP A 61 0.11 2.69 -7.51
N ILE A 62 -0.74 3.60 -8.00
CA ILE A 62 -0.45 5.03 -8.09
C ILE A 62 -0.76 5.74 -6.77
N MET A 63 -1.82 5.36 -6.06
CA MET A 63 -2.23 6.06 -4.83
C MET A 63 -1.25 5.86 -3.68
N ARG A 64 -0.46 4.78 -3.66
CA ARG A 64 0.54 4.51 -2.62
C ARG A 64 1.94 4.88 -3.11
N HIS A 65 2.68 5.58 -2.26
CA HIS A 65 4.04 5.94 -2.60
C HIS A 65 4.98 4.73 -2.54
N VAL A 66 6.06 4.84 -3.31
CA VAL A 66 7.31 4.13 -3.10
C VAL A 66 8.41 5.17 -2.89
N PHE A 67 9.49 4.75 -2.25
CA PHE A 67 10.66 5.57 -2.03
C PHE A 67 11.81 5.10 -2.88
N ARG A 68 12.58 6.06 -3.40
CA ARG A 68 13.88 5.80 -4.01
C ARG A 68 14.93 6.61 -3.31
N TRP A 69 16.00 5.96 -2.91
CA TRP A 69 17.20 6.65 -2.49
C TRP A 69 18.10 6.86 -3.72
N ASP A 70 18.73 8.02 -3.89
CA ASP A 70 19.63 8.30 -5.02
C ASP A 70 20.68 9.39 -4.70
N LYS A 71 21.82 9.36 -5.41
CA LYS A 71 22.85 10.41 -5.38
C LYS A 71 22.50 11.58 -6.32
N ALA A 72 21.67 11.33 -7.34
CA ALA A 72 21.25 12.35 -8.29
C ALA A 72 20.53 13.50 -7.55
N PRO A 73 20.88 14.77 -7.81
CA PRO A 73 20.22 15.92 -7.20
C PRO A 73 18.75 16.07 -7.62
N TYR A 74 17.92 16.57 -6.69
CA TYR A 74 16.47 16.70 -6.94
C TYR A 74 16.12 17.56 -8.16
N LYS A 75 16.91 18.61 -8.46
CA LYS A 75 16.69 19.45 -9.65
C LYS A 75 16.81 18.63 -10.95
N PHE A 76 17.79 17.73 -11.02
CA PHE A 76 17.99 16.86 -12.16
C PHE A 76 16.86 15.84 -12.28
N VAL A 77 16.50 15.18 -11.16
CA VAL A 77 15.46 14.15 -11.14
C VAL A 77 14.08 14.73 -11.43
N PHE A 78 13.73 15.90 -10.90
CA PHE A 78 12.46 16.57 -11.21
C PHE A 78 12.36 17.06 -12.65
N GLN A 79 13.48 17.20 -13.36
CA GLN A 79 13.47 17.55 -14.79
C GLN A 79 13.39 16.30 -15.69
N ASN A 80 14.15 15.26 -15.35
CA ASN A 80 14.39 14.13 -16.25
C ASN A 80 13.63 12.86 -15.86
N GLY A 81 13.27 12.70 -14.59
CA GLY A 81 12.80 11.45 -14.03
C GLY A 81 13.95 10.51 -13.66
N PHE A 82 13.63 9.23 -13.53
CA PHE A 82 14.60 8.15 -13.42
C PHE A 82 14.57 7.31 -14.69
N GLU A 83 15.73 6.95 -15.20
CA GLU A 83 15.86 6.02 -16.32
C GLU A 83 16.77 4.87 -15.91
N ALA A 84 16.42 3.66 -16.34
CA ALA A 84 17.30 2.51 -16.27
C ALA A 84 18.52 2.77 -17.14
N ARG A 85 19.64 2.10 -16.81
CA ARG A 85 20.85 2.23 -17.62
C ARG A 85 20.57 1.63 -19.00
N ARG A 86 21.09 2.27 -20.05
CA ARG A 86 21.00 1.71 -21.40
C ARG A 86 21.73 0.37 -21.42
N GLN A 87 21.19 -0.56 -22.20
CA GLN A 87 21.86 -1.81 -22.46
C GLN A 87 23.20 -1.55 -23.14
N ASP A 88 24.27 -2.09 -22.58
CA ASP A 88 25.58 -2.08 -23.24
C ASP A 88 25.52 -2.97 -24.48
N LYS A 89 26.27 -2.62 -25.52
CA LYS A 89 26.28 -3.39 -26.79
C LYS A 89 26.63 -4.86 -26.61
N ASP A 90 27.40 -5.18 -25.57
CA ASP A 90 27.89 -6.52 -25.28
C ASP A 90 27.05 -7.23 -24.20
N ALA A 91 26.06 -6.57 -23.61
CA ALA A 91 25.19 -7.16 -22.60
C ALA A 91 24.03 -7.93 -23.27
N PRO A 92 23.92 -9.26 -23.10
CA PRO A 92 22.84 -10.03 -23.70
C PRO A 92 21.49 -9.70 -23.05
N ASP A 93 20.42 -9.78 -23.84
CA ASP A 93 19.04 -9.52 -23.38
C ASP A 93 18.66 -10.38 -22.16
N GLU A 94 19.13 -11.61 -22.14
CA GLU A 94 18.95 -12.57 -21.04
C GLU A 94 19.56 -12.10 -19.71
N THR A 95 20.54 -11.20 -19.75
CA THR A 95 21.10 -10.57 -18.55
C THR A 95 20.40 -9.24 -18.28
N TYR A 96 20.17 -8.43 -19.32
CA TYR A 96 19.58 -7.10 -19.21
C TYR A 96 18.16 -7.12 -18.63
N PHE A 97 17.34 -8.10 -19.03
CA PHE A 97 15.96 -8.27 -18.57
C PHE A 97 15.83 -9.22 -17.37
N ASN A 98 16.87 -9.91 -16.92
CA ASN A 98 16.74 -10.88 -15.83
C ASN A 98 16.59 -10.18 -14.46
N LEU A 99 15.43 -10.37 -13.84
CA LEU A 99 15.04 -9.74 -12.58
C LEU A 99 15.79 -10.35 -11.38
N GLU A 100 15.97 -11.68 -11.36
CA GLU A 100 16.70 -12.36 -10.30
C GLU A 100 18.18 -11.93 -10.31
N HIS A 101 18.77 -11.84 -11.50
CA HIS A 101 20.11 -11.31 -11.69
C HIS A 101 20.18 -9.84 -11.28
N TYR A 102 19.21 -9.01 -11.66
CA TYR A 102 19.14 -7.61 -11.23
C TYR A 102 19.19 -7.46 -9.70
N VAL A 103 18.38 -8.24 -8.98
CA VAL A 103 18.29 -8.13 -7.53
C VAL A 103 19.55 -8.67 -6.83
N THR A 104 20.16 -9.73 -7.37
CA THR A 104 21.30 -10.41 -6.74
C THR A 104 22.64 -9.77 -7.08
N THR A 105 22.83 -9.34 -8.32
CA THR A 105 24.11 -8.81 -8.82
C THR A 105 24.06 -7.32 -9.14
N GLY A 106 22.89 -6.81 -9.55
CA GLY A 106 22.61 -5.41 -9.86
C GLY A 106 22.86 -4.44 -8.70
N GLY A 107 22.85 -4.99 -7.49
CA GLY A 107 23.14 -4.30 -6.24
C GLY A 107 21.89 -3.74 -5.59
N ARG A 108 22.01 -3.43 -4.30
CA ARG A 108 20.97 -2.77 -3.48
C ARG A 108 20.51 -1.47 -4.17
N PRO A 109 19.33 -0.93 -3.87
CA PRO A 109 18.97 0.42 -4.32
C PRO A 109 20.14 1.39 -4.02
N ILE A 110 20.75 1.96 -5.07
CA ILE A 110 21.97 2.82 -5.07
C ILE A 110 23.34 2.13 -5.12
N ASP A 111 23.52 0.85 -5.47
CA ASP A 111 24.90 0.40 -5.71
C ASP A 111 25.47 0.98 -7.03
N THR A 112 25.90 2.25 -6.99
CA THR A 112 26.57 2.94 -8.11
C THR A 112 27.97 2.40 -8.37
N ARG A 113 28.46 1.44 -7.58
CA ARG A 113 29.79 0.84 -7.75
C ARG A 113 29.78 -0.35 -8.70
N ARG A 114 28.61 -0.86 -9.05
CA ARG A 114 28.46 -1.96 -10.00
C ARG A 114 27.96 -1.41 -11.34
N ASP A 115 28.68 -1.76 -12.40
CA ASP A 115 28.31 -1.50 -13.80
C ASP A 115 27.23 -2.48 -14.24
N THR A 116 26.04 -2.35 -13.67
CA THR A 116 24.96 -3.29 -13.91
C THR A 116 23.97 -2.67 -14.89
N THR A 117 24.03 -3.16 -16.12
CA THR A 117 23.15 -2.80 -17.22
C THR A 117 21.90 -3.67 -17.16
N HIS A 118 20.91 -3.20 -16.42
CA HIS A 118 19.60 -3.86 -16.32
C HIS A 118 18.48 -2.89 -16.66
N ALA A 119 17.37 -3.44 -17.11
CA ALA A 119 16.18 -2.71 -17.55
C ALA A 119 15.35 -2.09 -16.41
N TYR A 120 15.88 -1.94 -15.19
CA TYR A 120 15.07 -1.68 -14.00
C TYR A 120 15.56 -0.47 -13.17
N VAL A 121 14.59 0.28 -12.64
CA VAL A 121 14.78 1.27 -11.59
C VAL A 121 14.18 0.74 -10.29
N SER A 122 15.03 0.46 -9.31
CA SER A 122 14.63 -0.04 -8.00
C SER A 122 14.08 1.06 -7.09
N THR A 123 13.07 0.69 -6.31
CA THR A 123 12.41 1.50 -5.27
C THR A 123 11.98 0.59 -4.12
N THR A 124 11.57 1.17 -3.00
CA THR A 124 11.10 0.43 -1.81
C THR A 124 9.74 0.94 -1.36
N ILE A 125 8.85 0.06 -0.92
CA ILE A 125 7.61 0.46 -0.21
C ILE A 125 7.92 0.94 1.21
N SER A 126 9.05 0.50 1.78
CA SER A 126 9.42 0.79 3.15
C SER A 126 9.92 2.22 3.33
N SER A 127 9.19 3.00 4.14
CA SER A 127 9.59 4.36 4.54
C SER A 127 10.80 4.37 5.48
N SER A 128 11.01 3.26 6.21
CA SER A 128 12.08 3.10 7.18
C SER A 128 13.36 2.56 6.56
N TRP A 129 13.29 1.86 5.43
CA TRP A 129 14.47 1.33 4.75
C TRP A 129 15.38 2.44 4.23
N TYR A 130 16.69 2.22 4.34
CA TYR A 130 17.73 3.06 3.77
C TYR A 130 18.95 2.20 3.39
N PRO A 131 19.72 2.60 2.37
CA PRO A 131 20.88 1.83 1.91
C PRO A 131 22.01 1.83 2.96
N SER A 132 22.78 0.74 2.98
CA SER A 132 24.05 0.70 3.72
C SER A 132 25.14 1.46 2.95
N VAL A 133 25.96 2.23 3.66
CA VAL A 133 27.12 2.93 3.07
C VAL A 133 28.42 2.27 3.52
N ASN A 134 29.53 2.58 2.85
CA ASN A 134 30.82 1.96 3.14
C ASN A 134 31.32 2.33 4.55
N PRO A 135 31.98 1.41 5.27
CA PRO A 135 32.61 1.75 6.53
C PRO A 135 33.53 2.98 6.40
N GLY A 136 33.34 3.97 7.27
CA GLY A 136 34.08 5.22 7.24
C GLY A 136 33.62 6.24 6.18
N SER A 137 32.60 5.94 5.36
CA SER A 137 32.02 6.91 4.43
C SER A 137 30.91 7.74 5.07
N VAL A 138 30.80 8.97 4.57
CA VAL A 138 29.69 9.88 4.79
C VAL A 138 29.12 10.18 3.42
N ASP A 139 27.94 9.63 3.10
CA ASP A 139 27.27 9.84 1.82
C ASP A 139 26.04 10.74 2.02
N LEU A 140 25.95 11.79 1.21
CA LEU A 140 24.76 12.63 1.11
C LEU A 140 23.84 12.06 0.02
N LEU A 141 22.64 11.64 0.42
CA LEU A 141 21.67 10.99 -0.45
C LEU A 141 20.32 11.70 -0.39
N TYR A 142 19.62 11.69 -1.50
CA TYR A 142 18.24 12.11 -1.58
C TYR A 142 17.33 10.90 -1.44
N ARG A 143 16.26 11.03 -0.66
CA ARG A 143 15.12 10.11 -0.70
C ARG A 143 13.98 10.80 -1.44
N TYR A 144 13.57 10.19 -2.55
CA TYR A 144 12.45 10.59 -3.38
C TYR A 144 11.19 9.83 -2.99
N GLU A 145 10.08 10.55 -2.95
CA GLU A 145 8.73 9.98 -2.78
C GLU A 145 8.03 9.99 -4.14
N ILE A 146 7.55 8.82 -4.57
CA ILE A 146 7.11 8.56 -5.94
C ILE A 146 5.74 7.88 -5.91
N TYR A 147 4.80 8.38 -6.73
CA TYR A 147 3.46 7.84 -6.93
C TYR A 147 3.30 7.47 -8.42
N ALA A 148 3.82 6.30 -8.79
CA ALA A 148 3.88 5.84 -10.18
C ALA A 148 2.99 4.61 -10.42
N PRO A 149 2.42 4.42 -11.63
CA PRO A 149 1.66 3.22 -11.97
C PRO A 149 2.56 2.00 -12.20
N GLY A 150 2.03 0.81 -11.96
CA GLY A 150 2.73 -0.45 -12.23
C GLY A 150 3.89 -0.74 -11.28
N GLY A 151 4.99 -1.28 -11.84
CA GLY A 151 6.13 -1.78 -11.08
C GLY A 151 5.95 -3.24 -10.65
N ILE A 152 7.04 -4.00 -10.78
CA ILE A 152 7.12 -5.42 -10.41
C ILE A 152 7.32 -5.50 -8.89
N TRP A 153 6.48 -6.27 -8.21
CA TRP A 153 6.66 -6.58 -6.81
C TRP A 153 7.65 -7.73 -6.67
N VAL A 154 8.90 -7.39 -6.35
CA VAL A 154 10.04 -8.32 -6.43
C VAL A 154 9.87 -9.49 -5.47
N SER A 155 9.49 -9.23 -4.22
CA SER A 155 9.33 -10.28 -3.21
C SER A 155 8.18 -11.25 -3.54
N GLN A 156 7.11 -10.78 -4.19
CA GLN A 156 6.03 -11.66 -4.65
C GLN A 156 6.42 -12.47 -5.89
N THR A 157 7.21 -11.87 -6.78
CA THR A 157 7.68 -12.51 -8.02
C THR A 157 8.73 -13.60 -7.76
N LEU A 158 9.73 -13.30 -6.94
CA LEU A 158 10.84 -14.21 -6.64
C LEU A 158 10.56 -15.17 -5.47
N GLY A 159 9.61 -14.82 -4.59
CA GLY A 159 9.21 -15.66 -3.46
C GLY A 159 10.41 -16.06 -2.59
N ASN A 160 10.60 -17.37 -2.41
CA ASN A 160 11.70 -17.93 -1.60
C ASN A 160 13.10 -17.66 -2.19
N ARG A 161 13.21 -17.22 -3.44
CA ARG A 161 14.49 -16.85 -4.07
C ARG A 161 14.96 -15.43 -3.67
N TYR A 162 14.09 -14.65 -3.01
CA TYR A 162 14.39 -13.29 -2.59
C TYR A 162 14.94 -13.24 -1.16
N SER A 163 16.23 -12.91 -1.02
CA SER A 163 16.89 -12.83 0.29
C SER A 163 16.73 -11.47 0.99
N TYR A 164 16.20 -10.46 0.31
CA TYR A 164 16.20 -9.06 0.79
C TYR A 164 14.82 -8.57 1.22
N SER A 165 14.07 -9.39 1.96
CA SER A 165 12.68 -9.10 2.34
C SER A 165 12.47 -7.74 3.01
N ALA A 166 13.45 -7.25 3.79
CA ALA A 166 13.38 -5.94 4.46
C ALA A 166 13.36 -4.74 3.50
N GLN A 167 13.72 -4.92 2.23
CA GLN A 167 13.70 -3.85 1.23
C GLN A 167 12.31 -3.61 0.65
N ASP A 168 11.38 -4.58 0.72
CA ASP A 168 10.06 -4.50 0.06
C ASP A 168 10.13 -3.86 -1.34
N GLU A 169 11.02 -4.42 -2.16
CA GLU A 169 11.44 -3.81 -3.41
C GLU A 169 10.34 -3.84 -4.48
N VAL A 170 10.22 -2.71 -5.17
CA VAL A 170 9.41 -2.54 -6.38
C VAL A 170 10.34 -2.09 -7.50
N ALA A 171 10.47 -2.91 -8.53
CA ALA A 171 11.30 -2.63 -9.69
C ALA A 171 10.45 -2.06 -10.83
N PHE A 172 10.80 -0.88 -11.32
CA PHE A 172 10.13 -0.26 -12.47
C PHE A 172 10.88 -0.54 -13.77
N PRO A 173 10.24 -1.22 -14.74
CA PRO A 173 10.80 -1.38 -16.08
C PRO A 173 11.09 -0.05 -16.76
N ALA A 174 12.26 0.07 -17.40
CA ALA A 174 12.81 1.22 -18.12
C ALA A 174 12.99 2.51 -17.31
N GLY A 175 12.11 2.86 -16.38
CA GLY A 175 12.25 4.05 -15.56
C GLY A 175 10.95 4.59 -14.99
N ILE A 176 11.02 5.84 -14.52
CA ILE A 176 9.94 6.56 -13.86
C ILE A 176 9.94 8.00 -14.38
N ALA A 177 8.86 8.41 -15.04
CA ALA A 177 8.68 9.76 -15.55
C ALA A 177 8.57 10.78 -14.40
N THR A 178 9.07 11.99 -14.63
CA THR A 178 9.08 13.09 -13.63
C THR A 178 7.71 13.38 -13.02
N GLN A 179 6.62 13.27 -13.79
CA GLN A 179 5.26 13.56 -13.31
C GLN A 179 4.81 12.70 -12.13
N TYR A 180 5.44 11.54 -11.92
CA TYR A 180 5.14 10.63 -10.81
C TYR A 180 6.02 10.88 -9.58
N ILE A 181 7.03 11.75 -9.67
CA ILE A 181 7.96 12.05 -8.58
C ILE A 181 7.46 13.28 -7.85
N ARG A 182 7.00 13.10 -6.59
CA ARG A 182 6.34 14.15 -5.82
C ARG A 182 7.32 15.05 -5.09
N SER A 183 8.24 14.44 -4.36
CA SER A 183 9.09 15.18 -3.42
C SER A 183 10.44 14.51 -3.20
N ALA A 184 11.37 15.27 -2.64
CA ALA A 184 12.70 14.82 -2.26
C ALA A 184 13.12 15.40 -0.90
N GLN A 185 13.84 14.61 -0.12
CA GLN A 185 14.45 15.01 1.16
C GLN A 185 15.91 14.59 1.17
N ILE A 186 16.78 15.42 1.75
CA ILE A 186 18.21 15.13 1.83
C ILE A 186 18.58 14.54 3.20
N PHE A 187 19.37 13.47 3.16
CA PHE A 187 19.89 12.80 4.34
C PHE A 187 21.38 12.58 4.19
N GLU A 188 22.03 12.49 5.33
CA GLU A 188 23.40 12.06 5.49
C GLU A 188 23.36 10.63 6.05
N LEU A 189 24.06 9.73 5.38
CA LEU A 189 24.25 8.37 5.85
C LEU A 189 25.70 8.20 6.26
N THR A 190 25.91 7.74 7.49
CA THR A 190 27.24 7.57 8.08
C THR A 190 27.40 6.14 8.55
N ASN A 191 28.54 5.53 8.23
CA ASN A 191 28.89 4.22 8.77
C ASN A 191 30.15 4.32 9.63
N ALA A 192 29.99 4.92 10.81
CA ALA A 192 31.06 5.09 11.81
C ALA A 192 31.20 3.88 12.76
N SER A 193 30.20 3.00 12.79
CA SER A 193 30.13 1.81 13.65
C SER A 193 29.87 0.55 12.82
N LYS A 194 29.37 -0.55 13.40
CA LYS A 194 29.02 -1.78 12.64
C LYS A 194 27.77 -1.60 11.74
N HIS A 195 27.09 -0.46 11.81
CA HIS A 195 25.83 -0.20 11.09
C HIS A 195 25.77 1.21 10.50
N THR A 196 25.04 1.35 9.39
CA THR A 196 24.74 2.66 8.80
C THR A 196 23.69 3.39 9.63
N GLU A 197 24.02 4.62 9.99
CA GLU A 197 23.13 5.57 10.66
C GLU A 197 22.63 6.60 9.65
N ARG A 198 21.36 7.00 9.81
CA ARG A 198 20.67 7.94 8.92
C ARG A 198 20.35 9.21 9.68
N ARG A 199 20.82 10.35 9.20
CA ARG A 199 20.52 11.67 9.75
C ARG A 199 19.90 12.57 8.69
N ARG A 200 18.89 13.35 9.08
CA ARG A 200 18.32 14.37 8.19
C ARG A 200 19.23 15.58 8.15
N VAL A 201 19.53 16.11 6.96
CA VAL A 201 20.41 17.28 6.81
C VAL A 201 19.67 18.58 7.13
N ASN A 202 18.41 18.71 6.70
CA ASN A 202 17.57 19.87 6.97
C ASN A 202 16.08 19.48 7.05
N THR A 203 15.20 20.37 7.49
CA THR A 203 13.75 20.10 7.58
C THR A 203 12.99 20.41 6.28
N ILE A 204 13.70 20.52 5.15
CA ILE A 204 13.11 20.92 3.86
C ILE A 204 12.57 19.68 3.13
N LEU A 205 11.37 19.83 2.58
CA LEU A 205 10.77 18.93 1.61
C LEU A 205 10.76 19.65 0.26
N TYR A 206 11.69 19.28 -0.63
CA TYR A 206 11.70 19.80 -2.00
C TYR A 206 10.55 19.16 -2.76
N ARG A 207 9.64 19.97 -3.29
CA ARG A 207 8.43 19.50 -3.96
C ARG A 207 8.49 19.76 -5.45
N ASN A 208 8.20 18.74 -6.25
CA ASN A 208 8.19 18.84 -7.70
C ASN A 208 6.88 19.48 -8.17
N LYS A 209 6.94 20.66 -8.80
CA LYS A 209 5.76 21.30 -9.39
C LYS A 209 5.21 20.60 -10.63
N ASN A 210 5.99 19.71 -11.24
CA ASN A 210 5.54 18.91 -12.36
C ASN A 210 4.82 17.63 -11.90
N PHE A 211 4.65 17.45 -10.59
CA PHE A 211 3.96 16.28 -10.04
C PHE A 211 2.49 16.26 -10.44
N ASN A 212 2.13 15.27 -11.24
CA ASN A 212 0.77 15.01 -11.65
C ASN A 212 0.60 13.50 -11.87
N PRO A 213 0.16 12.76 -10.84
CA PRO A 213 -0.01 11.32 -10.92
C PRO A 213 -1.33 10.92 -11.57
N ASN A 214 -2.20 11.88 -11.97
CA ASN A 214 -3.52 11.56 -12.53
C ASN A 214 -3.39 10.56 -13.67
N SER A 215 -4.16 9.49 -13.62
CA SER A 215 -4.27 8.51 -14.71
C SER A 215 -5.24 8.98 -15.80
N HIS A 216 -6.22 9.82 -15.43
CA HIS A 216 -7.31 10.29 -16.26
C HIS A 216 -7.62 11.78 -15.99
N PRO A 217 -7.89 12.61 -17.02
CA PRO A 217 -8.15 14.05 -16.87
C PRO A 217 -9.26 14.40 -15.88
N GLU A 218 -10.31 13.58 -15.83
CA GLU A 218 -11.50 13.84 -14.99
C GLU A 218 -11.38 13.29 -13.55
N ARG A 219 -10.29 12.58 -13.22
CA ARG A 219 -10.19 11.86 -11.94
C ARG A 219 -8.98 12.31 -11.14
N ARG A 220 -9.23 13.14 -10.12
CA ARG A 220 -8.24 13.50 -9.11
C ARG A 220 -7.99 12.31 -8.18
N LEU A 221 -6.77 11.80 -8.16
CA LEU A 221 -6.40 10.67 -7.30
C LEU A 221 -6.20 11.12 -5.86
N ARG A 222 -6.67 10.32 -4.91
CA ARG A 222 -6.45 10.56 -3.49
C ARG A 222 -5.19 9.81 -3.05
N ILE A 223 -4.02 10.39 -3.33
CA ILE A 223 -2.75 9.81 -2.87
C ILE A 223 -2.74 9.60 -1.36
N GLN A 224 -2.21 8.47 -0.91
CA GLN A 224 -2.25 8.03 0.48
C GLN A 224 -1.02 8.55 1.22
N SER A 225 -1.27 9.10 2.42
CA SER A 225 -0.26 9.52 3.39
C SER A 225 0.94 10.28 2.79
N PRO A 226 0.72 11.34 1.97
CA PRO A 226 1.81 12.17 1.47
C PRO A 226 2.69 12.70 2.59
N VAL A 227 4.01 12.50 2.49
CA VAL A 227 4.98 12.96 3.48
C VAL A 227 4.86 14.49 3.62
N CYS A 228 4.66 14.94 4.86
CA CYS A 228 4.56 16.36 5.21
C CYS A 228 5.01 16.66 6.64
N HIS A 229 5.17 15.64 7.46
CA HIS A 229 5.68 15.74 8.83
C HIS A 229 6.85 14.79 9.01
N TYR A 230 7.61 15.01 10.07
CA TYR A 230 8.61 14.06 10.57
C TYR A 230 8.48 13.93 12.09
N MET A 231 9.01 12.83 12.63
CA MET A 231 9.20 12.67 14.07
C MET A 231 10.56 13.23 14.46
N ASP A 232 10.59 14.17 15.40
CA ASP A 232 11.85 14.69 15.96
C ASP A 232 12.47 13.72 16.98
N GLU A 233 13.60 14.11 17.55
CA GLU A 233 14.37 13.28 18.50
C GLU A 233 13.59 12.94 19.78
N ASN A 234 12.57 13.74 20.11
CA ASN A 234 11.70 13.58 21.28
C ASN A 234 10.39 12.85 20.94
N ASN A 235 10.30 12.20 19.77
CA ASN A 235 9.07 11.60 19.25
C ASN A 235 7.90 12.59 19.14
N GLN A 236 8.18 13.88 18.90
CA GLN A 236 7.14 14.85 18.57
C GLN A 236 6.98 14.99 17.06
N ARG A 237 5.73 15.05 16.63
CA ARG A 237 5.37 15.32 15.23
C ARG A 237 5.66 16.78 14.89
N LYS A 238 6.55 17.03 13.93
CA LYS A 238 6.89 18.38 13.42
C LYS A 238 6.60 18.47 11.92
N LYS A 239 6.22 19.66 11.45
CA LYS A 239 5.92 19.93 10.03
C LYS A 239 7.23 20.14 9.26
N LEU A 240 7.33 19.58 8.05
CA LEU A 240 8.42 19.89 7.12
C LEU A 240 8.21 21.25 6.46
N VAL A 241 9.30 21.96 6.20
CA VAL A 241 9.29 23.22 5.43
C VAL A 241 9.24 22.86 3.96
N ILE A 242 8.21 23.33 3.25
CA ILE A 242 8.01 22.99 1.83
C ILE A 242 8.72 24.02 0.96
N GLN A 243 9.49 23.54 -0.02
CA GLN A 243 10.12 24.37 -1.05
C GLN A 243 9.73 23.85 -2.44
N GLU A 244 9.05 24.67 -3.24
CA GLU A 244 8.67 24.32 -4.60
C GLU A 244 9.86 24.34 -5.56
N VAL A 245 9.90 23.38 -6.47
CA VAL A 245 10.93 23.25 -7.49
C VAL A 245 10.27 22.93 -8.84
N PRO A 246 10.50 23.74 -9.89
CA PRO A 246 11.32 24.96 -9.90
C PRO A 246 10.74 26.13 -9.10
N GLU A 247 11.62 27.00 -8.60
CA GLU A 247 11.25 28.26 -7.93
C GLU A 247 10.66 29.25 -8.97
N ARG A 248 9.66 30.06 -8.59
CA ARG A 248 8.89 30.89 -9.55
C ARG A 248 9.77 31.89 -10.33
N HIS A 249 9.51 31.96 -11.63
CA HIS A 249 9.18 33.23 -12.29
C HIS A 249 7.66 33.21 -12.57
N LEU A 250 6.96 34.31 -12.32
CA LEU A 250 5.50 34.40 -12.46
C LEU A 250 5.10 34.15 -13.93
N SER A 251 4.45 33.02 -14.23
CA SER A 251 3.71 32.82 -15.49
C SER A 251 2.27 32.39 -15.17
N VAL A 252 1.36 32.82 -16.04
CA VAL A 252 -0.11 32.86 -15.86
C VAL A 252 -0.74 31.62 -16.51
N ASP A 253 -0.54 30.43 -15.93
CA ASP A 253 -1.23 29.21 -16.39
C ASP A 253 -2.07 28.61 -15.24
N ASP A 254 -3.36 28.96 -15.21
CA ASP A 254 -4.30 28.63 -14.12
C ASP A 254 -4.53 27.12 -13.90
N ALA A 255 -4.42 26.29 -14.95
CA ALA A 255 -4.80 24.87 -14.88
C ALA A 255 -3.78 23.98 -14.15
N ASN A 256 -2.47 24.26 -14.30
CA ASN A 256 -1.43 23.45 -13.66
C ASN A 256 -1.29 23.82 -12.16
N ASP A 257 -1.64 25.06 -11.81
CA ASP A 257 -1.66 25.53 -10.43
C ASP A 257 -2.80 24.87 -9.63
N GLU A 258 -3.98 24.63 -10.22
CA GLU A 258 -5.09 23.95 -9.52
C GLU A 258 -4.80 22.47 -9.22
N VAL A 259 -4.18 21.75 -10.17
CA VAL A 259 -3.75 20.35 -9.96
C VAL A 259 -2.70 20.28 -8.86
N ASN A 260 -1.72 21.20 -8.90
CA ASN A 260 -0.73 21.32 -7.86
C ASN A 260 -1.37 21.64 -6.51
N GLU A 261 -2.28 22.61 -6.42
CA GLU A 261 -2.99 22.97 -5.18
C GLU A 261 -3.73 21.75 -4.58
N TYR A 262 -4.39 20.95 -5.43
CA TYR A 262 -5.02 19.73 -4.99
C TYR A 262 -4.01 18.73 -4.40
N TYR A 263 -2.90 18.42 -5.07
CA TYR A 263 -1.90 17.47 -4.57
C TYR A 263 -1.02 17.99 -3.43
N THR A 264 -1.21 19.25 -3.04
CA THR A 264 -0.42 19.91 -2.02
C THR A 264 -1.23 20.16 -0.75
N GLU A 265 -2.37 20.82 -0.86
CA GLU A 265 -3.25 21.09 0.28
C GLU A 265 -4.49 20.20 0.26
N GLY A 266 -5.15 20.08 -0.90
CA GLY A 266 -6.40 19.33 -1.06
C GLY A 266 -6.30 17.89 -0.53
N VAL A 267 -5.36 17.11 -1.07
CA VAL A 267 -5.15 15.70 -0.70
C VAL A 267 -4.70 15.53 0.75
N THR A 268 -4.03 16.51 1.35
CA THR A 268 -3.54 16.41 2.74
C THR A 268 -4.62 16.76 3.76
N ASN A 269 -5.62 17.54 3.37
CA ASN A 269 -6.71 17.98 4.23
C ASN A 269 -7.91 17.04 4.25
N VAL A 270 -7.89 15.97 3.45
CA VAL A 270 -8.96 14.97 3.40
C VAL A 270 -9.04 14.18 4.71
N ASP A 271 -10.27 14.02 5.19
CA ASP A 271 -10.61 13.27 6.39
C ASP A 271 -10.66 11.77 6.12
N ASN A 272 -9.98 11.00 6.98
CA ASN A 272 -9.99 9.55 6.98
C ASN A 272 -10.62 9.06 8.28
N TYR A 273 -11.47 8.06 8.14
CA TYR A 273 -12.19 7.41 9.23
C TYR A 273 -11.69 5.98 9.37
N ILE A 274 -12.57 5.04 9.74
CA ILE A 274 -12.18 3.66 9.99
C ILE A 274 -12.00 2.94 8.65
N ASP A 275 -10.78 2.42 8.42
CA ASP A 275 -10.42 1.67 7.19
C ASP A 275 -10.60 0.16 7.37
N SER A 276 -10.41 -0.36 8.59
CA SER A 276 -10.75 -1.75 8.92
C SER A 276 -10.89 -1.92 10.43
N ALA A 277 -11.57 -2.99 10.84
CA ALA A 277 -11.73 -3.32 12.26
C ALA A 277 -11.82 -4.84 12.46
N PHE A 278 -11.40 -5.32 13.62
CA PHE A 278 -11.70 -6.68 14.05
C PHE A 278 -11.87 -6.75 15.57
N ARG A 279 -12.62 -7.76 16.01
CA ARG A 279 -12.94 -8.01 17.41
C ARG A 279 -11.77 -8.73 18.09
N SER A 280 -11.35 -8.27 19.26
CA SER A 280 -10.36 -8.96 20.10
C SER A 280 -10.98 -10.21 20.72
N THR A 281 -10.15 -11.17 21.13
CA THR A 281 -10.59 -12.28 21.99
C THR A 281 -10.96 -11.79 23.40
N ARG A 282 -10.53 -10.58 23.76
CA ARG A 282 -10.89 -9.93 25.02
C ARG A 282 -12.27 -9.27 24.90
N LYS A 283 -13.12 -9.57 25.88
CA LYS A 283 -14.50 -9.05 25.94
C LYS A 283 -14.55 -7.54 25.74
N ASN A 284 -15.40 -7.11 24.80
CA ASN A 284 -15.68 -5.72 24.44
C ASN A 284 -14.48 -4.95 23.88
N GLU A 285 -13.38 -5.61 23.57
CA GLU A 285 -12.19 -4.99 23.00
C GLU A 285 -12.20 -5.18 21.46
N ALA A 286 -11.85 -4.13 20.72
CA ALA A 286 -11.72 -4.16 19.27
C ALA A 286 -10.48 -3.38 18.82
N TYR A 287 -9.89 -3.84 17.73
CA TYR A 287 -8.83 -3.14 17.02
C TYR A 287 -9.46 -2.38 15.87
N ILE A 288 -9.20 -1.08 15.79
CA ILE A 288 -9.63 -0.19 14.72
C ILE A 288 -8.39 0.32 14.01
N PHE A 289 -8.36 0.20 12.69
CA PHE A 289 -7.27 0.69 11.85
C PHE A 289 -7.74 1.93 11.09
N ILE A 290 -6.89 2.96 11.11
CA ILE A 290 -7.09 4.23 10.43
C ILE A 290 -5.74 4.56 9.80
N LYS A 291 -5.64 4.46 8.48
CA LYS A 291 -4.41 4.59 7.72
C LYS A 291 -3.34 3.60 8.22
N GLU A 292 -2.19 4.12 8.58
CA GLU A 292 -1.03 3.38 9.10
C GLU A 292 -1.07 3.24 10.63
N GLU A 293 -2.11 3.76 11.28
CA GLU A 293 -2.28 3.73 12.73
C GLU A 293 -3.39 2.76 13.13
N ASN A 294 -3.30 2.23 14.35
CA ASN A 294 -4.39 1.49 14.96
C ASN A 294 -4.69 2.01 16.36
N VAL A 295 -5.92 1.75 16.81
CA VAL A 295 -6.39 2.05 18.16
C VAL A 295 -7.08 0.82 18.71
N ILE A 296 -6.73 0.46 19.94
CA ILE A 296 -7.44 -0.57 20.72
C ILE A 296 -8.49 0.14 21.56
N ILE A 297 -9.75 -0.25 21.41
CA ILE A 297 -10.86 0.36 22.13
C ILE A 297 -11.65 -0.66 22.92
N ASN A 298 -12.19 -0.25 24.06
CA ASN A 298 -13.32 -0.92 24.69
C ASN A 298 -14.60 -0.26 24.17
N TYR A 299 -15.36 -0.96 23.33
CA TYR A 299 -16.54 -0.39 22.67
C TYR A 299 -17.84 -0.62 23.43
N GLY A 300 -17.79 -1.31 24.59
CA GLY A 300 -18.88 -1.42 25.55
C GLY A 300 -20.26 -1.68 24.94
N PRO A 301 -20.46 -2.74 24.11
CA PRO A 301 -21.77 -3.10 23.63
C PRO A 301 -22.65 -3.36 24.85
N ALA A 302 -23.83 -2.71 24.89
CA ALA A 302 -24.71 -2.69 26.05
C ALA A 302 -24.81 -4.08 26.70
N THR A 303 -24.46 -4.14 27.98
CA THR A 303 -24.24 -5.36 28.77
C THR A 303 -25.42 -6.34 28.66
N ARG A 304 -25.26 -7.42 27.90
CA ARG A 304 -25.94 -8.70 28.10
C ARG A 304 -24.91 -9.81 27.92
N ASP A 305 -25.08 -10.91 28.63
CA ASP A 305 -24.01 -11.89 28.90
C ASP A 305 -23.45 -12.57 27.63
N ASP A 306 -22.30 -12.09 27.18
CA ASP A 306 -21.58 -12.68 26.05
C ASP A 306 -20.65 -13.81 26.50
N LYS A 307 -20.82 -14.99 25.89
CA LYS A 307 -19.82 -16.07 25.91
C LYS A 307 -18.68 -15.69 24.97
N ILE A 308 -17.44 -15.71 25.47
CA ILE A 308 -16.25 -15.71 24.62
C ILE A 308 -16.29 -17.00 23.83
N ILE A 309 -16.58 -16.92 22.52
CA ILE A 309 -16.24 -18.01 21.61
C ILE A 309 -14.72 -17.99 21.59
N SER A 310 -14.09 -18.95 22.27
CA SER A 310 -12.65 -19.09 22.35
C SER A 310 -12.10 -19.46 20.97
N GLY A 311 -12.05 -18.50 20.07
CA GLY A 311 -11.23 -18.53 18.88
C GLY A 311 -9.83 -18.09 19.28
N LEU A 312 -8.82 -18.73 18.72
CA LEU A 312 -7.42 -18.38 18.87
C LEU A 312 -7.21 -16.87 18.68
N SER A 313 -6.14 -16.28 19.23
CA SER A 313 -5.80 -14.85 19.03
C SER A 313 -5.30 -14.60 17.62
N GLU A 314 -6.08 -15.00 16.63
CA GLU A 314 -5.77 -15.02 15.21
C GLU A 314 -6.74 -14.14 14.43
N ALA A 315 -6.22 -13.49 13.38
CA ALA A 315 -7.01 -12.70 12.46
C ALA A 315 -6.46 -12.85 11.05
N MET A 316 -7.33 -12.65 10.05
CA MET A 316 -6.89 -12.44 8.67
C MET A 316 -6.83 -10.94 8.43
N ILE A 317 -5.69 -10.44 7.96
CA ILE A 317 -5.50 -9.04 7.57
C ILE A 317 -5.27 -8.95 6.06
N PHE A 318 -5.74 -7.85 5.46
CA PHE A 318 -5.69 -7.62 4.01
C PHE A 318 -5.05 -6.26 3.72
N SER A 319 -4.30 -6.16 2.62
CA SER A 319 -3.79 -4.89 2.10
C SER A 319 -3.64 -4.99 0.59
N GLY A 320 -4.52 -4.31 -0.15
CA GLY A 320 -4.62 -4.50 -1.60
C GLY A 320 -4.91 -5.97 -1.93
N ASN A 321 -4.19 -6.54 -2.89
CA ASN A 321 -4.33 -7.94 -3.29
C ASN A 321 -3.61 -8.94 -2.37
N LEU A 322 -3.01 -8.50 -1.26
CA LEU A 322 -2.33 -9.38 -0.31
C LEU A 322 -3.15 -9.64 0.94
N CYS A 323 -2.92 -10.80 1.54
CA CYS A 323 -3.45 -11.16 2.85
C CYS A 323 -2.46 -11.97 3.68
N ALA A 324 -2.64 -11.92 4.99
CA ALA A 324 -1.88 -12.72 5.95
C ALA A 324 -2.78 -13.15 7.13
N ARG A 325 -2.59 -14.39 7.59
CA ARG A 325 -3.13 -14.85 8.87
C ARG A 325 -2.11 -14.54 9.95
N ILE A 326 -2.51 -13.80 10.97
CA ILE A 326 -1.64 -13.38 12.07
C ILE A 326 -2.11 -13.97 13.38
N ASN A 327 -1.20 -14.11 14.34
CA ASN A 327 -1.51 -14.12 15.76
C ASN A 327 -1.29 -12.70 16.27
N PHE A 328 -2.33 -12.03 16.78
CA PHE A 328 -2.22 -10.64 17.26
C PHE A 328 -1.89 -10.54 18.76
N ALA A 329 -1.81 -11.67 19.47
CA ALA A 329 -1.31 -11.83 20.84
C ALA A 329 -1.67 -10.64 21.79
N PRO A 330 -2.97 -10.46 22.13
CA PRO A 330 -3.46 -9.21 22.72
C PRO A 330 -2.72 -8.83 24.01
N ARG A 331 -2.34 -7.55 24.09
CA ARG A 331 -1.55 -6.95 25.20
C ARG A 331 -0.17 -7.55 25.40
N THR A 332 0.42 -8.12 24.36
CA THR A 332 1.82 -8.55 24.35
C THR A 332 2.48 -8.07 23.07
N THR A 333 3.80 -8.25 22.97
CA THR A 333 4.60 -7.97 21.76
C THR A 333 5.03 -9.27 21.06
N ARG A 334 4.22 -10.33 21.22
CA ARG A 334 4.47 -11.67 20.65
C ARG A 334 3.59 -11.94 19.43
N ASP A 335 3.09 -10.88 18.82
CA ASP A 335 2.39 -10.96 17.55
C ASP A 335 3.30 -11.53 16.47
N ARG A 336 2.72 -12.32 15.57
CA ARG A 336 3.48 -12.99 14.50
C ARG A 336 2.59 -13.32 13.32
N ILE A 337 3.16 -13.34 12.13
CA ILE A 337 2.51 -13.89 10.95
C ILE A 337 2.51 -15.42 11.07
N ILE A 338 1.33 -16.04 10.96
CA ILE A 338 1.15 -17.49 10.94
C ILE A 338 1.23 -18.03 9.51
N GLN A 339 0.63 -17.30 8.56
CA GLN A 339 0.58 -17.69 7.16
C GLN A 339 0.52 -16.45 6.27
N GLY A 340 1.25 -16.46 5.15
CA GLY A 340 1.41 -15.29 4.28
C GLY A 340 2.66 -14.47 4.63
N PRO A 341 2.81 -13.24 4.10
CA PRO A 341 1.91 -12.59 3.15
C PRO A 341 1.86 -13.33 1.81
N LYS A 342 0.66 -13.51 1.25
CA LYS A 342 0.41 -14.11 -0.07
C LYS A 342 -0.70 -13.35 -0.76
N THR A 343 -0.83 -13.49 -2.08
CA THR A 343 -1.97 -12.90 -2.79
C THR A 343 -3.28 -13.52 -2.33
N ILE A 344 -4.39 -12.78 -2.46
CA ILE A 344 -5.72 -13.26 -2.06
C ILE A 344 -6.06 -14.55 -2.81
N TRP A 345 -5.75 -14.65 -4.11
CA TRP A 345 -6.03 -15.87 -4.88
C TRP A 345 -5.16 -17.06 -4.45
N GLN A 346 -3.92 -16.83 -3.98
CA GLN A 346 -3.08 -17.90 -3.43
C GLN A 346 -3.60 -18.41 -2.08
N MET A 347 -4.17 -17.52 -1.25
CA MET A 347 -4.78 -17.90 0.03
C MET A 347 -6.17 -18.53 -0.15
N PHE A 348 -6.94 -18.00 -1.09
CA PHE A 348 -8.32 -18.36 -1.37
C PHE A 348 -8.50 -18.60 -2.89
N PRO A 349 -8.14 -19.80 -3.40
CA PRO A 349 -8.15 -20.10 -4.83
C PRO A 349 -9.51 -19.89 -5.52
N PHE A 350 -10.60 -20.02 -4.77
CA PHE A 350 -11.96 -19.80 -5.27
C PHE A 350 -12.28 -18.35 -5.63
N PHE A 351 -11.45 -17.38 -5.21
CA PHE A 351 -11.61 -15.99 -5.66
C PHE A 351 -11.02 -15.75 -7.04
N LYS A 352 -10.23 -16.66 -7.61
CA LYS A 352 -9.61 -16.46 -8.93
C LYS A 352 -10.65 -16.08 -9.99
N GLY A 353 -10.43 -14.96 -10.67
CA GLY A 353 -11.35 -14.43 -11.69
C GLY A 353 -12.52 -13.61 -11.13
N THR A 354 -12.54 -13.31 -9.84
CA THR A 354 -13.53 -12.43 -9.20
C THR A 354 -12.91 -11.08 -8.81
N ASN A 355 -13.75 -10.09 -8.51
CA ASN A 355 -13.33 -8.76 -8.04
C ASN A 355 -12.55 -8.82 -6.70
N PHE A 356 -12.75 -9.89 -5.92
CA PHE A 356 -12.11 -10.08 -4.61
C PHE A 356 -10.61 -10.38 -4.71
N VAL A 357 -10.09 -10.79 -5.86
CA VAL A 357 -8.64 -11.09 -6.04
C VAL A 357 -7.76 -9.87 -5.76
N ASN A 358 -8.29 -8.67 -6.04
CA ASN A 358 -7.51 -7.46 -5.99
C ASN A 358 -7.63 -6.69 -4.66
N GLY A 359 -8.55 -7.09 -3.81
CA GLY A 359 -8.72 -6.52 -2.48
C GLY A 359 -10.08 -6.80 -1.87
N ILE A 360 -10.14 -6.60 -0.55
CA ILE A 360 -11.35 -6.71 0.27
C ILE A 360 -11.56 -5.36 0.96
N ASP A 361 -12.76 -4.81 0.86
CA ASP A 361 -13.07 -3.49 1.43
C ASP A 361 -13.42 -3.62 2.92
N ALA A 362 -14.21 -4.63 3.29
CA ALA A 362 -14.55 -4.91 4.68
C ALA A 362 -14.76 -6.41 4.91
N ALA A 363 -14.58 -6.87 6.15
CA ALA A 363 -14.92 -8.24 6.52
C ALA A 363 -15.32 -8.34 8.00
N PHE A 364 -16.19 -9.30 8.33
CA PHE A 364 -16.46 -9.67 9.72
C PHE A 364 -16.77 -11.16 9.87
N GLU A 365 -16.49 -11.69 11.07
CA GLU A 365 -16.72 -13.09 11.43
C GLU A 365 -18.21 -13.38 11.69
N SER A 366 -18.72 -14.46 11.12
CA SER A 366 -20.07 -14.96 11.39
C SER A 366 -20.18 -15.54 12.79
N THR A 367 -21.41 -15.71 13.29
CA THR A 367 -21.64 -16.53 14.49
C THR A 367 -21.52 -18.03 14.21
N VAL A 368 -21.56 -18.44 12.94
CA VAL A 368 -21.27 -19.82 12.55
C VAL A 368 -19.75 -19.99 12.50
N ALA A 369 -19.26 -21.01 13.20
CA ALA A 369 -17.84 -21.24 13.35
C ALA A 369 -17.14 -21.36 11.98
N SER A 370 -16.02 -20.67 11.84
CA SER A 370 -15.21 -20.64 10.62
C SER A 370 -15.84 -19.95 9.42
N GLU A 371 -17.02 -19.34 9.56
CA GLU A 371 -17.65 -18.57 8.48
C GLU A 371 -17.33 -17.08 8.60
N ALA A 372 -17.10 -16.40 7.48
CA ALA A 372 -16.87 -14.95 7.43
C ALA A 372 -17.54 -14.31 6.22
N TYR A 373 -18.01 -13.08 6.41
CA TYR A 373 -18.54 -12.21 5.35
C TYR A 373 -17.43 -11.26 4.89
N LEU A 374 -17.16 -11.24 3.59
CA LEU A 374 -16.20 -10.36 2.93
C LEU A 374 -16.96 -9.47 1.94
N PHE A 375 -16.64 -8.18 1.88
CA PHE A 375 -17.30 -7.19 1.03
C PHE A 375 -16.31 -6.57 0.06
N LYS A 376 -16.75 -6.36 -1.18
CA LYS A 376 -15.99 -5.67 -2.22
C LYS A 376 -16.96 -4.95 -3.15
N GLY A 377 -16.93 -3.62 -3.14
CA GLY A 377 -17.92 -2.79 -3.81
C GLY A 377 -19.34 -3.18 -3.41
N SER A 378 -20.21 -3.40 -4.40
CA SER A 378 -21.62 -3.76 -4.18
C SER A 378 -21.86 -5.25 -3.96
N GLU A 379 -20.81 -6.06 -3.87
CA GLU A 379 -20.87 -7.52 -3.74
C GLU A 379 -20.37 -7.97 -2.36
N TYR A 380 -20.84 -9.15 -1.93
CA TYR A 380 -20.27 -9.84 -0.79
C TYR A 380 -20.04 -11.32 -1.08
N ALA A 381 -19.11 -11.90 -0.33
CA ALA A 381 -18.83 -13.33 -0.31
C ALA A 381 -18.95 -13.86 1.12
N LEU A 382 -19.67 -14.98 1.30
CA LEU A 382 -19.66 -15.80 2.51
C LEU A 382 -18.72 -16.97 2.28
N ILE A 383 -17.72 -17.13 3.15
CA ILE A 383 -16.69 -18.18 3.02
C ILE A 383 -16.63 -19.02 4.29
N ASP A 384 -16.13 -20.25 4.18
CA ASP A 384 -15.57 -21.01 5.31
C ASP A 384 -14.05 -20.91 5.21
N TYR A 385 -13.43 -20.13 6.10
CA TYR A 385 -11.98 -19.87 6.07
C TYR A 385 -11.15 -21.01 6.66
N SER A 386 -11.78 -22.00 7.31
CA SER A 386 -11.09 -23.21 7.78
C SER A 386 -10.95 -24.24 6.67
N LYS A 387 -12.00 -24.40 5.85
CA LYS A 387 -12.05 -25.34 4.72
C LYS A 387 -11.62 -24.71 3.40
N LEU A 388 -11.44 -23.40 3.37
CA LEU A 388 -11.15 -22.62 2.17
C LEU A 388 -12.18 -22.87 1.06
N ILE A 389 -13.46 -22.73 1.40
CA ILE A 389 -14.57 -22.86 0.43
C ILE A 389 -15.40 -21.57 0.34
N LEU A 390 -15.84 -21.26 -0.86
CA LEU A 390 -16.85 -20.24 -1.12
C LEU A 390 -18.23 -20.84 -0.87
N ILE A 391 -18.97 -20.30 0.09
CA ILE A 391 -20.33 -20.74 0.41
C ILE A 391 -21.34 -20.02 -0.50
N LYS A 392 -21.20 -18.70 -0.62
CA LYS A 392 -22.11 -17.86 -1.42
C LYS A 392 -21.42 -16.57 -1.86
N MET A 393 -21.77 -16.08 -3.04
CA MET A 393 -21.35 -14.77 -3.54
C MET A 393 -22.52 -14.13 -4.29
N CYS A 394 -22.95 -12.93 -3.89
CA CYS A 394 -23.98 -12.17 -4.59
C CYS A 394 -23.94 -10.68 -4.21
N ALA A 395 -24.84 -9.87 -4.77
CA ALA A 395 -24.96 -8.47 -4.41
C ALA A 395 -25.36 -8.31 -2.93
N ILE A 396 -24.85 -7.26 -2.30
CA ILE A 396 -25.14 -6.92 -0.89
C ILE A 396 -26.66 -6.81 -0.67
N THR A 397 -27.37 -6.16 -1.58
CA THR A 397 -28.81 -5.89 -1.48
C THR A 397 -29.73 -7.10 -1.72
N ASP A 398 -29.17 -8.21 -2.20
CA ASP A 398 -29.93 -9.45 -2.41
C ASP A 398 -30.09 -10.21 -1.09
N GLU A 399 -29.01 -10.30 -0.31
CA GLU A 399 -29.02 -10.92 1.01
C GLU A 399 -29.50 -9.95 2.08
N PHE A 400 -28.85 -8.79 2.17
CA PHE A 400 -29.13 -7.78 3.17
C PHE A 400 -30.19 -6.80 2.66
N LYS A 401 -31.42 -7.29 2.51
CA LYS A 401 -32.56 -6.49 2.00
C LYS A 401 -32.81 -5.21 2.82
N CYS A 402 -32.45 -5.22 4.10
CA CYS A 402 -32.52 -4.06 4.98
C CYS A 402 -31.59 -2.90 4.56
N PHE A 403 -30.62 -3.14 3.68
CA PHE A 403 -29.73 -2.09 3.14
C PHE A 403 -30.26 -1.43 1.87
N ARG A 404 -31.33 -1.94 1.24
CA ARG A 404 -31.83 -1.41 -0.05
C ARG A 404 -32.16 0.08 -0.04
N ASN A 405 -32.58 0.61 1.10
CA ASN A 405 -32.91 2.02 1.28
C ASN A 405 -31.75 2.85 1.87
N SER A 406 -30.55 2.26 1.97
CA SER A 406 -29.35 2.90 2.50
C SER A 406 -28.38 3.15 1.36
N ASP A 407 -28.40 4.37 0.81
CA ASP A 407 -27.51 4.75 -0.29
C ASP A 407 -26.02 4.58 0.07
N LEU A 408 -25.68 4.72 1.36
CA LEU A 408 -24.31 4.59 1.87
C LEU A 408 -23.81 3.15 1.95
N PHE A 409 -24.64 2.20 2.37
CA PHE A 409 -24.20 0.82 2.68
C PHE A 409 -24.69 -0.22 1.65
N ALA A 410 -25.57 0.15 0.73
CA ALA A 410 -26.01 -0.74 -0.34
C ALA A 410 -24.93 -0.99 -1.41
N ARG A 411 -24.00 -0.03 -1.57
CA ARG A 411 -23.04 -0.01 -2.68
C ARG A 411 -21.62 -0.33 -2.27
N ASP A 412 -21.27 -0.09 -1.02
CA ASP A 412 -19.91 -0.22 -0.50
C ASP A 412 -19.93 -0.22 1.03
N ILE A 413 -18.98 -0.91 1.65
CA ILE A 413 -18.80 -0.96 3.10
C ILE A 413 -17.31 -0.71 3.37
N GLY A 414 -17.01 0.40 4.07
CA GLY A 414 -15.62 0.81 4.29
C GLY A 414 -14.90 0.01 5.37
N ALA A 415 -15.60 -0.44 6.40
CA ALA A 415 -15.08 -1.38 7.40
C ALA A 415 -16.23 -2.11 8.09
N ALA A 416 -15.94 -3.26 8.69
CA ALA A 416 -16.92 -4.02 9.46
C ALA A 416 -16.30 -4.57 10.74
N LEU A 417 -17.13 -4.78 11.77
CA LEU A 417 -16.74 -5.31 13.07
C LEU A 417 -17.85 -6.21 13.60
N ALA A 418 -17.55 -7.49 13.82
CA ALA A 418 -18.44 -8.38 14.58
C ALA A 418 -18.48 -7.94 16.04
N SER A 419 -19.67 -7.81 16.60
CA SER A 419 -19.86 -7.49 18.02
C SER A 419 -19.58 -8.71 18.89
N HIS A 420 -19.29 -8.50 20.19
CA HIS A 420 -19.31 -9.58 21.18
C HIS A 420 -20.74 -10.06 21.45
N VAL A 421 -21.74 -9.19 21.24
CA VAL A 421 -23.15 -9.55 21.25
C VAL A 421 -23.42 -10.44 20.04
N SER A 422 -23.95 -11.64 20.31
CA SER A 422 -24.21 -12.64 19.28
C SER A 422 -25.12 -12.06 18.19
N LYS A 423 -24.74 -12.30 16.93
CA LYS A 423 -25.45 -11.87 15.72
C LYS A 423 -25.48 -10.36 15.48
N ASP A 424 -24.74 -9.56 16.23
CA ASP A 424 -24.63 -8.13 15.98
C ASP A 424 -23.32 -7.80 15.26
N ALA A 425 -23.39 -6.89 14.30
CA ALA A 425 -22.22 -6.36 13.62
C ALA A 425 -22.36 -4.85 13.38
N TYR A 426 -21.22 -4.16 13.45
CA TYR A 426 -21.10 -2.75 13.08
C TYR A 426 -20.54 -2.67 11.66
N LEU A 427 -21.17 -1.85 10.82
CA LEU A 427 -20.64 -1.50 9.50
C LEU A 427 -20.33 -0.01 9.51
N PHE A 428 -19.16 0.35 9.00
CA PHE A 428 -18.65 1.71 8.97
C PHE A 428 -18.45 2.16 7.51
N LYS A 429 -18.80 3.42 7.25
CA LYS A 429 -18.53 4.08 5.98
C LYS A 429 -18.40 5.58 6.25
N ASP A 430 -17.23 6.14 5.93
CA ASP A 430 -16.88 7.53 6.24
C ASP A 430 -17.11 7.82 7.74
N ASN A 431 -17.73 8.96 8.07
CA ASN A 431 -18.11 9.27 9.45
C ASN A 431 -19.39 8.55 9.91
N ASN A 432 -19.93 7.58 9.19
CA ASN A 432 -21.20 6.94 9.53
C ASN A 432 -21.02 5.48 9.91
N TYR A 433 -21.91 4.99 10.76
CA TYR A 433 -22.02 3.58 11.07
C TYR A 433 -23.46 3.13 11.20
N ILE A 434 -23.68 1.83 11.00
CA ILE A 434 -24.90 1.13 11.38
C ILE A 434 -24.55 -0.02 12.31
N LEU A 435 -25.44 -0.30 13.26
CA LEU A 435 -25.47 -1.54 14.02
C LEU A 435 -26.61 -2.37 13.46
N PHE A 436 -26.32 -3.58 13.00
CA PHE A 436 -27.33 -4.46 12.43
C PHE A 436 -27.21 -5.86 13.00
N ASN A 437 -28.35 -6.54 13.07
CA ASN A 437 -28.44 -7.93 13.46
C ASN A 437 -28.42 -8.80 12.19
N PHE A 438 -27.59 -9.84 12.18
CA PHE A 438 -27.49 -10.78 11.08
C PHE A 438 -27.86 -12.20 11.49
N THR A 439 -28.59 -12.87 10.61
CA THR A 439 -29.03 -14.25 10.80
C THR A 439 -28.37 -15.13 9.73
N PRO A 440 -27.25 -15.82 10.03
CA PRO A 440 -26.60 -16.67 9.04
C PRO A 440 -27.58 -17.69 8.47
N ARG A 441 -27.54 -17.89 7.14
CA ARG A 441 -28.39 -18.83 6.38
C ARG A 441 -29.88 -18.48 6.31
N GLU A 442 -30.28 -17.34 6.86
CA GLU A 442 -31.62 -16.76 6.72
C GLU A 442 -31.50 -15.37 6.10
N THR A 443 -32.61 -14.80 5.63
CA THR A 443 -32.60 -13.45 5.01
C THR A 443 -33.19 -12.36 5.92
N ASN A 444 -33.44 -12.69 7.20
CA ASN A 444 -34.12 -11.83 8.18
C ASN A 444 -33.15 -10.88 8.91
N HIS A 445 -32.21 -10.29 8.17
CA HIS A 445 -31.30 -9.28 8.69
C HIS A 445 -32.03 -7.96 8.91
N TYR A 446 -31.74 -7.24 9.99
CA TYR A 446 -32.36 -5.93 10.25
C TYR A 446 -31.39 -4.96 10.91
N ILE A 447 -31.55 -3.68 10.61
CA ILE A 447 -30.78 -2.60 11.22
C ILE A 447 -31.34 -2.37 12.63
N ILE A 448 -30.51 -2.55 13.65
CA ILE A 448 -30.85 -2.23 15.05
C ILE A 448 -30.85 -0.73 15.26
N GLY A 449 -29.87 -0.03 14.68
CA GLY A 449 -29.78 1.41 14.74
C GLY A 449 -28.78 2.01 13.76
N GLY A 450 -29.08 3.22 13.31
CA GLY A 450 -28.31 3.94 12.31
C GLY A 450 -29.07 4.12 11.00
N PRO A 451 -28.49 4.80 9.99
CA PRO A 451 -27.14 5.39 10.02
C PRO A 451 -26.98 6.48 11.08
N LYS A 452 -25.85 6.47 11.79
CA LYS A 452 -25.47 7.48 12.80
C LYS A 452 -24.03 7.89 12.59
N GLU A 453 -23.71 9.14 12.92
CA GLU A 453 -22.33 9.62 12.87
C GLU A 453 -21.46 8.93 13.94
N ILE A 454 -20.20 8.59 13.63
CA ILE A 454 -19.25 8.00 14.58
C ILE A 454 -18.85 9.07 15.60
N VAL A 455 -18.24 10.15 15.13
CA VAL A 455 -17.90 11.34 15.92
C VAL A 455 -18.77 12.52 15.47
N PRO A 456 -19.12 13.46 16.36
CA PRO A 456 -18.61 13.62 17.73
C PRO A 456 -19.44 12.95 18.83
N ARG A 457 -20.52 12.22 18.51
CA ARG A 457 -21.56 11.87 19.50
C ARG A 457 -21.61 10.41 19.93
N ASN A 458 -21.45 9.45 19.02
CA ASN A 458 -21.78 8.04 19.31
C ASN A 458 -20.55 7.22 19.76
N TRP A 459 -19.35 7.59 19.33
CA TRP A 459 -18.08 6.97 19.73
C TRP A 459 -17.16 8.03 20.36
N LEU A 460 -17.53 8.50 21.56
CA LEU A 460 -16.83 9.59 22.25
C LEU A 460 -15.33 9.31 22.48
N SER A 461 -14.94 8.05 22.65
CA SER A 461 -13.52 7.65 22.78
C SER A 461 -12.69 7.90 21.52
N LEU A 462 -13.34 8.01 20.36
CA LEU A 462 -12.70 8.35 19.09
C LEU A 462 -12.69 9.87 18.83
N LYS A 463 -13.33 10.67 19.69
CA LYS A 463 -13.29 12.14 19.59
C LYS A 463 -11.86 12.63 19.86
N GLY A 464 -11.28 13.35 18.91
CA GLY A 464 -9.87 13.77 18.96
C GLY A 464 -8.90 12.78 18.31
N ILE A 465 -9.36 11.57 17.98
CA ILE A 465 -8.67 10.62 17.12
C ILE A 465 -9.20 10.73 15.69
N LEU A 466 -10.52 10.85 15.53
CA LEU A 466 -11.20 10.97 14.25
C LEU A 466 -11.76 12.39 14.01
N PRO A 467 -11.78 12.87 12.76
CA PRO A 467 -11.11 12.28 11.60
C PRO A 467 -9.58 12.42 11.65
N ARG A 468 -8.85 11.48 11.02
CA ARG A 468 -7.41 11.64 10.77
C ARG A 468 -7.17 12.32 9.44
N LYS A 469 -6.37 13.38 9.43
CA LYS A 469 -5.93 14.03 8.20
C LYS A 469 -4.96 13.13 7.43
N ASN A 470 -5.04 13.16 6.11
CA ASN A 470 -4.19 12.40 5.19
C ASN A 470 -2.75 12.96 5.10
N LYS A 471 -2.10 13.09 6.26
CA LYS A 471 -0.80 13.73 6.43
C LYS A 471 0.21 12.68 6.84
N GLY A 472 1.02 12.22 5.90
CA GLY A 472 2.09 11.25 6.13
C GLY A 472 3.20 11.78 7.02
N VAL A 473 3.81 10.87 7.78
CA VAL A 473 4.91 11.16 8.70
C VAL A 473 6.12 10.35 8.27
N ASP A 474 7.24 11.02 8.10
CA ASP A 474 8.52 10.36 7.93
C ASP A 474 9.06 9.89 9.27
N ILE A 475 9.08 8.57 9.47
CA ILE A 475 9.55 7.93 10.70
C ILE A 475 11.05 7.66 10.55
N CYS A 476 11.87 8.34 11.36
CA CYS A 476 13.33 8.15 11.40
C CYS A 476 13.81 7.06 12.36
N LYS A 477 12.96 6.54 13.26
CA LYS A 477 13.38 5.57 14.26
C LYS A 477 12.40 4.42 14.40
N PHE A 478 12.89 3.21 14.20
CA PHE A 478 12.55 2.10 15.09
C PHE A 478 13.78 1.80 15.94
N THR A 479 13.59 1.84 17.27
CA THR A 479 14.48 1.24 18.26
C THR A 479 14.35 -0.28 18.17
N GLN A 480 15.00 -0.86 17.17
CA GLN A 480 15.64 -2.18 17.22
C GLN A 480 16.42 -2.33 15.90
N PRO A 481 17.74 -2.59 15.94
CA PRO A 481 18.45 -2.97 14.74
C PRO A 481 17.80 -4.25 14.24
N ASN A 482 17.42 -4.33 12.97
CA ASN A 482 17.22 -5.63 12.35
C ASN A 482 18.55 -6.38 12.49
N PRO A 483 18.65 -7.43 13.32
CA PRO A 483 19.83 -8.28 13.34
C PRO A 483 19.57 -9.37 12.30
N VAL A 484 19.38 -8.98 11.06
CA VAL A 484 19.57 -9.91 9.96
C VAL A 484 20.89 -9.47 9.37
N ARG A 485 21.95 -10.17 9.76
CA ARG A 485 23.14 -10.27 8.95
C ARG A 485 22.66 -10.59 7.54
N ASP A 486 22.82 -9.64 6.62
CA ASP A 486 23.09 -10.04 5.25
C ASP A 486 24.31 -10.97 5.36
N GLN A 487 24.13 -12.24 4.98
CA GLN A 487 25.26 -13.15 4.83
C GLN A 487 26.08 -12.64 3.63
N ASP A 488 26.93 -11.66 3.89
CA ASP A 488 28.12 -11.43 3.10
C ASP A 488 29.17 -12.45 3.60
N ASP A 489 29.16 -13.63 2.97
CA ASP A 489 30.35 -14.43 2.70
C ASP A 489 30.36 -14.73 1.18
#